data_AF-A0A438D9M6-F1
#
_entry.id   AF-A0A438D9M6-F1
#
_cell.length_a   1.000
_cell.length_b   1.000
_cell.length_c   1.000
_cell.angle_alpha   90.00
_cell.angle_beta   90.00
_cell.angle_gamma   90.00
#
_symmetry.space_group_name_H-M   'P 1'
#
loop_
_entity.id
_entity.type
_entity.pdbx_description
1 polymer ?
#
loop_
_entity_poly.entity_id
_entity_poly.type
_entity_poly.pdbx_seq_one_letter_code
_entity_poly.pdbx_strand_id
1 'polypeptide(L)'
;MWGTPTHSLPISIQHLTPTVNSYNKTEVRASGFGGWFLLRLSLHDPVLPLNIEAPSHDDAVKLGLAVLAVVKEFPALDSSALDKFVQSS
;
A
#
# COMPACT_ATOMS: atom_id res chain seq x y z
N MET A 1 9.91 1.34 48.85
CA MET A 1 8.81 0.94 47.95
C MET A 1 9.19 1.48 46.57
N TRP A 2 9.63 0.60 45.67
CA TRP A 2 10.10 0.97 44.33
C TRP A 2 8.90 1.25 43.43
N GLY A 3 8.81 2.46 42.88
CA GLY A 3 7.83 2.80 41.85
C GLY A 3 8.43 2.55 40.48
N THR A 4 7.83 1.67 39.68
CA THR A 4 8.19 1.52 38.27
C THR A 4 7.71 2.73 37.48
N PRO A 5 8.55 3.40 36.68
CA PRO A 5 8.06 4.43 35.77
C PRO A 5 7.37 3.74 34.58
N THR A 6 6.04 3.74 34.58
CA THR A 6 5.24 3.35 33.42
C THR A 6 5.49 4.38 32.31
N HIS A 7 6.32 4.02 31.34
CA HIS A 7 6.45 4.78 30.09
C HIS A 7 5.26 4.43 29.20
N SER A 8 4.23 5.28 29.23
CA SER A 8 3.20 5.26 28.20
C SER A 8 3.77 5.99 26.98
N LEU A 9 4.32 5.25 26.03
CA LEU A 9 4.61 5.81 24.72
C LEU A 9 3.26 6.19 24.09
N PRO A 10 3.06 7.43 23.62
CA PRO A 10 1.91 7.72 22.78
C PRO A 10 2.10 6.92 21.50
N ILE A 11 1.44 5.76 21.40
CA ILE A 11 1.23 5.10 20.11
C ILE A 11 0.32 6.04 19.34
N SER A 12 0.92 7.01 18.67
CA SER A 12 0.23 7.80 17.67
C SER A 12 -0.25 6.78 16.63
N ILE A 13 -1.55 6.73 16.38
CA ILE A 13 -2.13 6.01 15.25
C ILE A 13 -1.64 6.75 13.99
N GLN A 14 -0.37 6.57 13.66
CA GLN A 14 0.21 7.09 12.44
C GLN A 14 -0.23 6.13 11.35
N HIS A 15 -1.28 6.55 10.65
CA HIS A 15 -1.68 6.10 9.32
C HIS A 15 -2.27 4.67 9.23
N LEU A 16 -3.59 4.59 9.33
CA LEU A 16 -4.39 3.47 8.80
C LEU A 16 -4.47 3.47 7.25
N THR A 17 -3.65 4.29 6.61
CA THR A 17 -3.59 4.48 5.16
C THR A 17 -2.13 4.45 4.71
N PRO A 18 -1.81 4.05 3.48
CA PRO A 18 -0.44 4.18 2.97
C PRO A 18 -0.04 5.65 2.83
N THR A 19 1.22 5.95 3.12
CA THR A 19 1.85 7.27 2.94
C THR A 19 2.71 7.27 1.69
N VAL A 20 2.52 8.24 0.79
CA VAL A 20 3.36 8.40 -0.40
C VAL A 20 4.76 8.79 0.01
N ASN A 21 5.76 7.97 -0.35
CA ASN A 21 7.17 8.23 -0.04
C ASN A 21 7.87 8.96 -1.19
N SER A 22 7.49 8.65 -2.42
CA SER A 22 8.09 9.26 -3.62
C SER A 22 7.09 9.30 -4.77
N TYR A 23 7.15 10.41 -5.51
CA TYR A 23 6.41 10.64 -6.74
C TYR A 23 7.39 11.15 -7.79
N ASN A 24 7.46 10.46 -8.92
CA ASN A 24 8.11 10.98 -10.12
C ASN A 24 7.17 10.76 -11.32
N LYS A 25 7.53 11.29 -12.49
CA LYS A 25 6.68 11.24 -13.68
C LYS A 25 6.33 9.81 -14.14
N THR A 26 7.10 8.81 -13.72
CA THR A 26 7.02 7.42 -14.18
C THR A 26 6.72 6.42 -13.06
N GLU A 27 6.72 6.84 -11.79
CA GLU A 27 6.64 5.93 -10.65
C GLU A 27 5.99 6.61 -9.43
N VAL A 28 5.14 5.84 -8.75
CA VAL A 28 4.56 6.19 -7.46
C VAL A 28 4.87 5.10 -6.45
N ARG A 29 5.45 5.48 -5.31
CA ARG A 29 5.73 4.58 -4.18
C ARG A 29 5.06 5.08 -2.92
N ALA A 30 4.43 4.17 -2.18
CA ALA A 30 3.91 4.44 -0.86
C ALA A 30 4.21 3.29 0.12
N SER A 31 4.26 3.61 1.41
CA SER A 31 4.48 2.66 2.49
C SER A 31 3.35 2.73 3.51
N GLY A 32 2.95 1.58 4.02
CA GLY A 32 1.85 1.46 4.99
C GLY A 32 1.70 0.01 5.41
N PHE A 33 1.02 -0.24 6.53
CA PHE A 33 0.76 -1.60 7.04
C PHE A 33 2.02 -2.48 7.16
N GLY A 34 3.18 -1.88 7.42
CA GLY A 34 4.47 -2.60 7.51
C GLY A 34 5.08 -3.01 6.15
N GLY A 35 4.46 -2.66 5.03
CA GLY A 35 4.93 -2.95 3.67
C GLY A 35 4.98 -1.72 2.77
N TRP A 36 5.08 -1.98 1.47
CA TRP A 36 5.12 -0.94 0.44
C TRP A 36 4.47 -1.42 -0.87
N PHE A 37 4.05 -0.46 -1.69
CA PHE A 37 3.72 -0.71 -3.09
C PHE A 37 4.47 0.24 -4.03
N LEU A 38 4.60 -0.20 -5.28
CA LEU A 38 5.21 0.54 -6.37
C LEU A 38 4.38 0.40 -7.64
N LEU A 39 3.85 1.51 -8.15
CA LEU A 39 3.16 1.55 -9.45
C LEU A 39 4.07 2.24 -10.46
N ARG A 40 4.32 1.57 -11.59
CA ARG A 40 5.24 2.04 -12.63
C ARG A 40 4.51 2.30 -13.93
N LEU A 41 4.86 3.41 -14.58
CA LEU A 41 4.53 3.66 -15.98
C LEU A 41 5.42 2.76 -16.85
N SER A 42 4.83 1.83 -17.58
CA SER A 42 5.57 1.13 -18.63
C SER A 42 5.71 2.04 -19.85
N LEU A 43 6.90 2.04 -20.46
CA LEU A 43 7.21 2.84 -21.65
C LEU A 43 6.85 2.11 -22.95
N HIS A 44 6.86 0.78 -22.93
CA HIS A 44 6.77 -0.06 -24.12
C HIS A 44 5.44 -0.80 -24.23
N ASP A 45 4.90 -1.23 -23.08
CA ASP A 45 3.68 -2.01 -23.01
C ASP A 45 2.57 -1.17 -22.38
N PRO A 46 1.31 -1.28 -22.82
CA PRO A 46 0.18 -0.54 -22.25
C PRO A 46 -0.29 -1.13 -20.90
N VAL A 47 0.66 -1.51 -20.05
CA VAL A 47 0.43 -2.09 -18.71
C VAL A 47 1.11 -1.22 -17.66
N LEU A 48 0.52 -1.13 -16.47
CA LEU A 48 1.14 -0.48 -15.32
C LEU A 48 1.53 -1.54 -14.29
N PRO A 49 2.82 -1.95 -14.22
CA PRO A 49 3.25 -2.92 -13.23
C PRO A 49 3.04 -2.39 -11.81
N LEU A 50 2.31 -3.17 -11.01
CA LEU A 50 2.13 -2.95 -9.58
C LEU A 50 2.90 -4.03 -8.81
N ASN A 51 3.85 -3.61 -7.99
CA ASN A 51 4.55 -4.46 -7.04
C ASN A 51 4.04 -4.15 -5.63
N ILE A 52 3.72 -5.18 -4.84
CA ILE A 52 3.34 -5.07 -3.44
C ILE A 52 4.24 -6.01 -2.64
N GLU A 53 4.82 -5.52 -1.56
CA GLU A 53 5.64 -6.32 -0.65
C GLU A 53 5.25 -5.98 0.80
N ALA A 54 4.96 -7.01 1.59
CA ALA A 54 4.61 -6.87 2.99
C ALA A 54 5.04 -8.11 3.79
N PRO A 55 5.12 -8.02 5.13
CA PRO A 55 5.52 -9.13 5.99
C PRO A 55 4.55 -10.32 5.98
N SER A 56 3.28 -10.09 5.67
CA SER A 56 2.23 -11.10 5.62
C SER A 56 1.33 -10.92 4.40
N HIS A 57 0.60 -11.98 4.01
CA HIS A 57 -0.40 -11.89 2.94
C HIS A 57 -1.50 -10.87 3.29
N ASP A 58 -2.02 -10.90 4.51
CA ASP A 58 -3.06 -9.96 4.97
C ASP A 58 -2.61 -8.50 4.89
N ASP A 59 -1.35 -8.20 5.22
CA ASP A 59 -0.81 -6.85 5.12
C ASP A 59 -0.61 -6.42 3.65
N ALA A 60 -0.25 -7.36 2.78
CA ALA A 60 -0.21 -7.13 1.34
C ALA A 60 -1.62 -6.89 0.77
N VAL A 61 -2.65 -7.60 1.25
CA VAL A 61 -4.05 -7.37 0.87
C VAL A 61 -4.53 -5.99 1.33
N LYS A 62 -4.20 -5.55 2.55
CA LYS A 62 -4.52 -4.18 3.02
C LYS A 62 -3.91 -3.10 2.12
N LEU A 63 -2.65 -3.28 1.71
CA LEU A 63 -2.01 -2.41 0.71
C LEU A 63 -2.73 -2.47 -0.64
N GLY A 64 -3.08 -3.67 -1.10
CA GLY A 64 -3.82 -3.89 -2.34
C GLY A 64 -5.18 -3.19 -2.35
N LEU A 65 -5.93 -3.25 -1.24
CA LEU A 65 -7.21 -2.55 -1.09
C LEU A 65 -7.06 -1.03 -1.16
N ALA A 66 -6.00 -0.48 -0.55
CA ALA A 66 -5.73 0.95 -0.63
C ALA A 66 -5.38 1.41 -2.06
N VAL A 67 -4.58 0.63 -2.79
CA VAL A 67 -4.27 0.91 -4.20
C VAL A 67 -5.53 0.77 -5.07
N LEU A 68 -6.32 -0.28 -4.85
CA LEU A 68 -7.52 -0.57 -5.61
C LEU A 68 -8.56 0.55 -5.50
N ALA A 69 -8.72 1.13 -4.31
CA ALA A 69 -9.63 2.25 -4.07
C ALA A 69 -9.30 3.44 -4.99
N VAL A 70 -8.02 3.76 -5.17
CA VAL A 70 -7.57 4.85 -6.05
C VAL A 70 -7.67 4.45 -7.52
N VAL A 71 -7.19 3.26 -7.88
CA VAL A 71 -7.17 2.78 -9.27
C VAL A 71 -8.58 2.68 -9.86
N LYS A 72 -9.59 2.35 -9.05
CA LYS A 72 -11.00 2.31 -9.49
C LYS A 72 -11.58 3.68 -9.88
N GLU A 73 -10.95 4.78 -9.48
CA GLU A 73 -11.33 6.11 -9.96
C GLU A 73 -10.93 6.37 -11.43
N PHE A 74 -10.19 5.44 -12.05
CA PHE A 74 -9.73 5.52 -13.44
C PHE A 74 -10.36 4.41 -14.29
N PRO A 75 -11.53 4.64 -14.93
CA PRO A 75 -12.29 3.60 -15.65
C PRO A 75 -11.55 2.94 -16.82
N ALA A 76 -10.52 3.61 -17.36
CA ALA A 76 -9.71 3.08 -18.46
C ALA A 76 -8.63 2.09 -18.02
N LEU A 77 -8.38 1.95 -16.71
CA LEU A 77 -7.37 1.06 -16.15
C LEU A 77 -8.01 -0.28 -15.77
N ASP A 78 -7.57 -1.37 -16.43
CA ASP A 78 -7.96 -2.71 -16.02
C ASP A 78 -7.30 -3.06 -14.68
N SER A 79 -8.13 -3.27 -13.66
CA SER A 79 -7.71 -3.63 -12.30
C SER A 79 -8.12 -5.06 -11.90
N SER A 80 -8.58 -5.88 -12.86
CA SER A 80 -9.08 -7.23 -12.61
C SER A 80 -8.06 -8.14 -11.90
N ALA A 81 -6.77 -7.98 -12.19
CA ALA A 81 -5.70 -8.71 -11.50
C ALA A 81 -5.59 -8.31 -10.03
N LEU A 82 -5.74 -7.01 -9.73
CA LEU A 82 -5.72 -6.50 -8.36
C LEU A 82 -7.00 -6.88 -7.59
N ASP A 83 -8.17 -6.85 -8.24
CA ASP A 83 -9.43 -7.36 -7.67
C ASP A 83 -9.29 -8.83 -7.24
N LYS A 84 -8.72 -9.69 -8.10
CA LYS A 84 -8.47 -11.10 -7.77
C LYS A 84 -7.52 -11.26 -6.59
N PHE A 85 -6.45 -10.46 -6.56
CA PHE A 85 -5.47 -10.49 -5.49
C PHE A 85 -6.11 -10.17 -4.13
N VAL A 86 -6.93 -9.12 -4.04
CA VAL A 86 -7.55 -8.73 -2.76
C VAL A 86 -8.73 -9.61 -2.35
N GLN A 87 -9.29 -10.42 -3.25
CA GLN A 87 -10.37 -11.38 -2.96
C GLN A 87 -9.86 -12.76 -2.52
N SER A 88 -8.56 -13.03 -2.64
CA SER A 88 -7.97 -14.34 -2.34
C SER A 88 -7.70 -14.58 -0.84
N SER A 89 -8.36 -13.82 0.04
CA SER A 89 -8.24 -13.89 1.51
C SER A 89 -9.08 -15.01 2.13
#